data_AF-A0A1V6HDX4-F1
#
_entry.id   AF-A0A1V6HDX4-F1
#
_cell.length_a   1.000
_cell.length_b   1.000
_cell.length_c   1.000
_cell.angle_alpha   90.00
_cell.angle_beta   90.00
_cell.angle_gamma   90.00
#
_symmetry.space_group_name_H-M   'P 1'
#
loop_
_entity.id
_entity.type
_entity.pdbx_description
1 polymer ?
#
loop_
_entity_poly.entity_id
_entity_poly.type
_entity_poly.pdbx_seq_one_letter_code
_entity_poly.pdbx_strand_id
1 'polypeptide(L)' 'MKVTDEIKKRKIPIVRVDKVLNKFDDKILFPDKLEKANEVLRKVGLPKQWTTT' A
#
# COMPACT_ATOMS: atom_id res chain seq x y z
N MET A 1 -20.33 8.09 9.79
CA MET A 1 -19.30 9.14 9.63
C MET A 1 -18.48 8.79 8.39
N LYS A 2 -18.37 9.68 7.39
CA LYS A 2 -17.67 9.36 6.13
C LYS A 2 -16.16 9.47 6.36
N VAL A 3 -15.43 8.37 6.14
CA VAL A 3 -13.96 8.27 6.26
C VAL A 3 -13.23 9.40 5.52
N THR A 4 -13.78 9.90 4.41
CA THR A 4 -13.22 11.03 3.66
C THR A 4 -13.13 12.35 4.44
N ASP A 5 -14.08 12.62 5.34
CA ASP A 5 -14.12 13.89 6.07
C ASP A 5 -13.11 13.91 7.24
N GLU A 6 -12.90 12.75 7.88
CA GLU A 6 -11.89 12.60 8.92
C GLU A 6 -10.47 12.65 8.36
N ILE A 7 -10.27 12.16 7.13
CA ILE A 7 -8.96 12.17 6.47
C ILE A 7 -8.57 13.57 5.99
N LYS A 8 -9.52 14.38 5.47
CA LYS A 8 -9.25 15.80 5.13
C LYS A 8 -8.72 16.59 6.32
N LYS A 9 -9.19 16.29 7.54
CA LYS A 9 -8.75 16.94 8.79
C LYS A 9 -7.29 16.60 9.17
N ARG A 10 -6.82 15.39 8.83
CA ARG A 10 -5.48 14.89 9.18
C ARG A 10 -4.36 15.37 8.25
N LYS A 11 -4.67 16.14 7.19
CA LYS A 11 -3.71 16.64 6.15
C LYS A 11 -2.81 15.56 5.53
N ILE A 12 -3.22 14.29 5.57
CA ILE A 12 -2.50 13.18 4.93
C ILE A 12 -3.01 13.00 3.50
N PRO A 13 -2.10 12.78 2.52
CA PRO A 13 -2.52 12.54 1.14
C PRO A 13 -3.32 11.24 1.04
N ILE A 14 -4.50 11.32 0.44
CA ILE A 14 -5.34 10.14 0.16
C ILE A 14 -4.77 9.47 -1.08
N VAL A 15 -4.00 8.40 -0.89
CA VAL A 15 -3.54 7.55 -1.99
C VAL A 15 -4.59 6.47 -2.24
N ARG A 16 -5.01 6.30 -3.49
CA ARG A 16 -5.91 5.23 -3.93
C ARG A 16 -5.30 4.55 -5.15
N VAL A 17 -5.49 3.24 -5.24
CA VAL A 17 -5.13 2.47 -6.43
C VAL A 17 -6.26 2.62 -7.45
N ASP A 18 -5.91 2.96 -8.69
CA ASP A 18 -6.87 3.07 -9.78
C ASP A 18 -7.37 1.67 -10.20
N LYS A 19 -8.67 1.52 -10.39
CA LYS A 19 -9.31 0.25 -10.79
C LYS A 19 -8.85 -0.23 -12.16
N VAL A 20 -8.36 0.66 -13.03
CA VAL A 20 -7.78 0.29 -14.33
C VAL A 20 -6.59 -0.67 -14.18
N LEU A 21 -5.94 -0.68 -13.01
CA LEU A 21 -4.80 -1.56 -12.72
C LEU A 21 -5.21 -3.01 -12.41
N ASN A 22 -6.48 -3.29 -12.10
CA ASN A 22 -6.96 -4.64 -11.78
C ASN A 22 -6.74 -5.66 -12.91
N LYS A 23 -6.55 -5.18 -14.16
CA LYS A 23 -6.19 -6.03 -15.31
C LYS A 23 -4.85 -6.76 -15.16
N PHE A 24 -4.08 -6.44 -14.11
CA PHE A 24 -2.78 -7.01 -13.81
C PHE A 24 -2.76 -7.84 -12.52
N ASP A 25 -3.89 -8.04 -11.83
CA ASP A 25 -3.92 -8.69 -10.50
C ASP A 25 -3.28 -10.10 -10.51
N ASP A 26 -3.54 -10.90 -11.54
CA ASP A 26 -2.98 -12.25 -11.69
C ASP A 26 -1.70 -12.29 -12.54
N LYS A 27 -1.11 -11.12 -12.86
CA LYS A 27 0.07 -11.02 -13.74
C LYS A 27 1.28 -10.53 -12.96
N ILE A 28 2.29 -11.39 -12.85
CA ILE A 28 3.60 -10.99 -12.33
C ILE A 28 4.37 -10.27 -13.44
N LEU A 29 4.32 -8.94 -13.44
CA LEU A 29 5.02 -8.11 -14.42
C LEU A 29 6.53 -7.98 -14.14
N PHE A 30 6.95 -8.14 -12.88
CA PHE A 30 8.33 -7.89 -12.45
C PHE A 30 8.79 -8.94 -11.42
N PRO A 31 9.17 -10.16 -11.85
CA PRO A 31 9.51 -11.27 -10.96
C PRO A 31 10.70 -10.93 -10.03
N ASP A 32 11.79 -10.40 -10.57
CA ASP A 32 12.99 -10.08 -9.77
C ASP A 32 12.72 -9.03 -8.69
N LYS A 33 11.88 -8.03 -9.00
CA LYS A 33 11.48 -6.98 -8.05
C LYS A 33 10.54 -7.53 -6.98
N LEU A 34 9.65 -8.46 -7.36
CA LEU A 34 8.75 -9.12 -6.43
C LEU A 34 9.54 -9.96 -5.43
N GLU A 35 10.50 -10.76 -5.91
CA GLU A 35 11.39 -11.53 -5.03
C GLU A 35 12.15 -10.60 -4.08
N LYS A 36 12.75 -9.52 -4.61
CA LYS A 36 13.52 -8.60 -3.78
C LYS A 36 12.67 -7.91 -2.72
N ALA A 37 11.45 -7.51 -3.06
CA ALA A 37 10.51 -6.94 -2.10
C ALA A 37 10.16 -7.93 -0.98
N ASN A 38 9.90 -9.19 -1.33
CA ASN A 38 9.61 -10.25 -0.35
C ASN A 38 10.79 -10.49 0.59
N GLU A 39 12.02 -10.51 0.08
CA GLU A 39 13.22 -10.62 0.92
C GLU A 39 13.34 -9.47 1.92
N VAL A 40 13.13 -8.23 1.46
CA VAL A 40 13.23 -7.03 2.30
C VAL A 40 12.17 -7.05 3.38
N LEU A 41 10.92 -7.36 3.03
CA LEU A 41 9.81 -7.47 3.99
C LEU A 41 10.07 -8.57 5.02
N ARG A 42 10.66 -9.70 4.62
CA ARG A 42 11.04 -10.78 5.56
C ARG A 42 12.15 -10.36 6.52
N LYS A 43 13.12 -9.57 6.05
CA LYS A 43 14.29 -9.16 6.84
C LYS A 43 14.03 -7.98 7.76
N VAL A 44 13.35 -6.95 7.24
CA VAL A 44 13.15 -5.66 7.92
C VAL A 44 11.78 -5.58 8.59
N GLY A 45 10.84 -6.42 8.17
CA GLY A 45 9.46 -6.40 8.65
C GLY A 45 8.62 -5.30 7.99
N LEU A 46 7.37 -5.20 8.44
CA LEU A 46 6.48 -4.12 8.03
C LEU A 46 6.87 -2.82 8.76
N PRO A 47 6.79 -1.66 8.08
CA PRO A 47 7.00 -0.39 8.74
C PRO A 47 6.00 -0.22 9.88
N LYS A 48 6.44 0.40 10.98
CA LYS A 48 5.59 0.66 12.15
C LYS A 48 4.36 1.44 11.68
N GLN A 49 3.18 0.85 11.86
CA GLN A 49 1.92 1.47 11.48
C GLN A 49 1.72 2.72 12.35
N TRP A 50 1.40 3.86 11.73
CA TRP A 50 1.16 5.14 12.41
C TRP A 50 -0.26 5.22 12.99
N THR A 51 -0.96 4.09 13.08
CA THR A 51 -2.25 3.99 13.74
C THR A 51 -1.99 3.82 15.23
N THR A 52 -1.89 4.95 15.92
CA THR A 52 -1.98 5.05 17.38
C THR A 52 -3.21 4.28 17.86
N THR A 53 -3.01 3.43 18.87
CA THR A 53 -4.05 2.83 19.72
C THR A 53 -5.01 3.88 20.25
#